data_AF-A0A645F210-F1
#
_entry.id   AF-A0A645F210-F1
#
_cell.length_a   1.000
_cell.length_b   1.000
_cell.length_c   1.000
_cell.angle_alpha   90.00
_cell.angle_beta   90.00
_cell.angle_gamma   90.00
#
_symmetry.space_group_name_H-M   'P 1'
#
loop_
_entity.id
_entity.type
_entity.pdbx_description
1 polymer ?
#
loop_
_entity_poly.entity_id
_entity_poly.type
_entity_poly.pdbx_seq_one_letter_code
_entity_poly.pdbx_strand_id
1 'polypeptide(L)' 'MVGAASYVVFLPKDLFSAYTALPLQIYNWTSRPQAEFQKLAATGIIVLLVFLLGANTLAIILRNKYQKRLD' A
#
# COMPACT_ATOMS: atom_id res chain seq x y z
N MET A 1 -2.27 22.29 -7.08
CA MET A 1 -1.95 22.02 -5.67
C MET A 1 -2.13 20.52 -5.42
N VAL A 2 -1.10 19.71 -5.66
CA VAL A 2 -1.16 18.26 -5.40
C VAL A 2 -0.09 18.00 -4.35
N GLY A 3 -0.46 17.97 -3.07
CA GLY A 3 0.54 17.70 -2.03
C GLY A 3 0.22 18.02 -0.57
N ALA A 4 -0.83 18.79 -0.23
CA ALA A 4 -0.88 19.38 1.12
C ALA A 4 -2.07 19.01 2.03
N ALA A 5 -3.09 18.25 1.62
CA ALA A 5 -4.26 18.01 2.50
C ALA A 5 -5.12 16.78 2.16
N SER A 6 -4.57 15.56 2.21
CA SER A 6 -5.39 14.33 2.07
C SER A 6 -5.19 13.32 3.21
N TYR A 7 -4.93 13.80 4.41
CA TYR A 7 -5.18 12.99 5.61
C TYR A 7 -6.70 12.89 5.81
N VAL A 8 -7.32 11.88 5.20
CA VAL A 8 -8.75 11.59 5.32
C VAL A 8 -8.89 10.42 6.27
N VAL A 9 -9.43 10.66 7.47
CA VAL A 9 -9.61 9.63 8.53
C VAL A 9 -10.93 8.88 8.37
N PHE A 10 -11.71 9.20 7.34
CA PHE A 10 -13.02 8.62 7.09
C PHE A 10 -12.93 7.55 6.01
N LEU A 11 -13.74 6.49 6.14
CA LEU A 11 -13.82 5.45 5.12
C LEU A 11 -14.42 6.03 3.83
N PRO A 12 -13.89 5.66 2.66
CA PRO A 12 -14.47 6.04 1.38
C PRO A 12 -15.91 5.54 1.30
N LYS A 13 -16.86 6.45 1.05
CA LYS A 13 -18.30 6.11 0.93
C LYS A 13 -18.68 5.64 -0.47
N ASP A 14 -17.95 6.11 -1.48
CA ASP A 14 -18.21 5.87 -2.90
C ASP A 14 -16.91 5.59 -3.65
N LEU A 15 -16.98 4.97 -4.83
CA LEU A 15 -15.81 4.61 -5.66
C LEU A 15 -14.92 5.81 -6.04
N PHE A 16 -15.48 7.01 -6.08
CA PHE A 16 -14.78 8.25 -6.43
C PHE A 16 -14.40 9.11 -5.21
N SER A 17 -14.57 8.59 -4.00
CA SER A 17 -14.22 9.34 -2.79
C SER A 17 -12.71 9.42 -2.57
N ALA A 18 -12.26 10.53 -1.99
CA ALA A 18 -10.85 10.71 -1.67
C ALA A 18 -10.40 9.65 -0.65
N TYR A 19 -9.31 8.96 -0.96
CA TYR A 19 -8.71 7.96 -0.10
C TYR A 19 -7.25 8.32 0.19
N THR A 20 -6.77 7.91 1.37
CA THR A 20 -5.36 8.03 1.74
C THR A 20 -4.62 6.78 1.28
N ALA A 21 -3.49 6.95 0.61
CA ALA A 21 -2.62 5.83 0.27
C ALA A 21 -2.09 5.16 1.54
N LEU A 22 -2.09 3.83 1.58
CA LEU A 22 -1.69 3.05 2.76
C LEU A 22 -0.28 3.39 3.30
N PRO A 23 0.75 3.68 2.46
CA PRO A 23 2.06 4.12 2.97
C PRO A 23 2.00 5.43 3.77
N LEU A 24 1.16 6.38 3.34
CA LEU A 24 0.97 7.63 4.07
C LEU A 24 0.26 7.38 5.41
N GLN A 25 -0.65 6.40 5.47
CA GLN A 25 -1.29 5.96 6.71
C GLN A 25 -0.28 5.34 7.69
N ILE A 26 0.62 4.47 7.20
CA ILE A 26 1.71 3.91 8.00
C ILE A 26 2.63 5.00 8.54
N TYR A 27 3.05 5.96 7.71
CA TYR A 27 3.90 7.07 8.15
C TYR A 27 3.24 7.89 9.28
N ASN A 28 1.93 8.10 9.19
CA ASN A 28 1.17 8.77 10.25
C ASN A 28 1.12 7.94 11.54
N TRP A 29 1.01 6.61 11.45
CA TRP A 29 1.06 5.72 12.62
C TRP A 29 2.45 5.65 13.24
N THR A 30 3.53 5.61 12.45
CA THR A 30 4.91 5.60 12.97
C THR A 30 5.31 6.90 13.65
N SER A 31 4.69 8.02 13.26
CA SER A 31 4.91 9.34 13.87
C SER A 31 4.25 9.50 15.24
N ARG A 32 3.42 8.53 15.66
CA ARG A 32 2.68 8.58 16.92
C ARG A 32 3.42 7.75 18.00
N PRO A 33 3.60 8.28 19.23
CA PRO A 33 4.37 7.61 20.27
C PRO A 33 3.64 6.45 20.96
N GLN A 34 2.33 6.28 20.78
CA GLN A 34 1.60 5.22 21.47
C GLN A 34 1.91 3.85 20.87
N ALA A 35 2.16 2.85 21.73
CA ALA A 35 2.55 1.49 21.32
C ALA A 35 1.54 0.81 20.37
N GLU A 36 0.25 1.12 20.52
CA GLU A 36 -0.79 0.59 19.63
C GLU A 36 -0.60 1.04 18.17
N PHE A 37 -0.17 2.28 17.93
CA PHE A 37 0.11 2.76 16.57
C PHE A 37 1.38 2.13 15.99
N GLN A 38 2.38 1.81 16.81
CA GLN A 38 3.58 1.11 16.37
C GLN A 38 3.26 -0.31 15.89
N LYS A 39 2.41 -1.05 16.65
CA LYS A 39 1.92 -2.38 16.23
C LYS A 39 1.14 -2.31 14.92
N LEU A 40 0.28 -1.30 14.79
CA LEU A 40 -0.53 -1.09 13.58
C LEU A 40 0.34 -0.77 12.36
N ALA A 41 1.33 0.10 12.52
CA ALA A 41 2.32 0.43 11.50
C ALA A 41 3.13 -0.79 11.06
N ALA A 42 3.66 -1.57 12.01
CA ALA A 42 4.42 -2.78 11.72
C ALA A 42 3.59 -3.79 10.92
N THR A 43 2.34 -4.01 11.34
CA THR A 43 1.41 -4.89 10.63
C THR A 43 1.15 -4.38 9.20
N GLY A 44 0.93 -3.08 9.02
CA GLY A 44 0.76 -2.47 7.71
C GLY A 44 1.98 -2.64 6.79
N ILE A 45 3.20 -2.52 7.31
CA ILE A 45 4.44 -2.72 6.55
C ILE A 45 4.53 -4.18 6.07
N ILE A 46 4.22 -5.15 6.93
CA ILE A 46 4.23 -6.57 6.56
C ILE A 46 3.26 -6.84 5.41
N VAL A 47 2.06 -6.27 5.44
CA VAL A 47 1.08 -6.39 4.35
C VAL A 47 1.64 -5.83 3.04
N LEU A 48 2.28 -4.66 3.07
CA LEU A 48 2.92 -4.08 1.88
C LEU A 48 4.06 -4.95 1.34
N LEU A 49 4.85 -5.59 2.21
CA LEU A 49 5.90 -6.52 1.79
C LEU A 49 5.32 -7.75 1.10
N VAL A 50 4.28 -8.35 1.66
CA VAL A 50 3.57 -9.49 1.04
C VAL A 50 3.01 -9.09 -0.32
N PHE A 51 2.38 -7.92 -0.41
CA PHE A 51 1.85 -7.41 -1.67
C PHE A 51 2.97 -7.16 -2.69
N LEU A 52 4.07 -6.55 -2.28
CA LEU A 52 5.23 -6.29 -3.14
C LEU A 52 5.81 -7.59 -3.69
N LEU A 53 6.09 -8.56 -2.83
CA LEU A 53 6.64 -9.86 -3.24
C LEU A 53 5.66 -10.62 -4.12
N GLY A 54 4.37 -10.61 -3.80
CA GLY A 54 3.31 -11.22 -4.60
C GLY A 54 3.20 -10.60 -5.98
N ALA A 55 3.14 -9.27 -6.06
CA ALA A 55 3.08 -8.54 -7.33
C ALA A 55 4.34 -8.78 -8.19
N ASN A 56 5.52 -8.78 -7.58
CA ASN A 56 6.77 -9.08 -8.30
C ASN A 56 6.78 -10.52 -8.81
N THR A 57 6.35 -11.48 -7.99
CA THR A 57 6.23 -12.89 -8.40
C THR A 57 5.26 -13.05 -9.57
N LEU A 58 4.09 -12.42 -9.49
CA LEU A 58 3.10 -12.40 -10.57
C LEU A 58 3.68 -11.78 -11.85
N ALA A 59 4.40 -10.67 -11.75
CA ALA A 59 5.05 -10.03 -12.89
C ALA A 59 6.08 -10.95 -13.57
N ILE A 60 6.89 -11.68 -12.79
CA ILE A 60 7.86 -12.66 -13.31
C ILE A 60 7.15 -13.82 -14.01
N ILE A 61 6.10 -14.40 -13.41
CA ILE A 61 5.33 -15.49 -14.01
C ILE A 61 4.72 -15.03 -15.34
N LEU A 62 4.12 -13.84 -15.35
CA LEU A 62 3.51 -13.26 -16.53
C LEU A 62 4.54 -13.05 -17.65
N ARG A 63 5.70 -12.46 -17.30
CA ARG A 63 6.82 -12.27 -18.21
C ARG A 63 7.31 -13.58 -18.80
N ASN A 64 7.54 -14.59 -17.97
CA ASN A 64 8.02 -15.91 -18.41
C ASN A 64 7.01 -16.62 -19.34
N LYS A 65 5.70 -16.44 -19.09
CA LYS A 65 4.64 -17.03 -19.93
C LYS A 65 4.54 -16.36 -21.30
N TYR A 66 4.71 -15.05 -21.39
CA TYR A 66 4.60 -14.31 -22.65
C TYR A 66 5.91 -14.24 -23.43
N GLN A 67 7.09 -14.24 -22.80
CA GLN A 67 8.36 -14.31 -23.51
C GLN A 67 8.54 -15.64 -24.26
N LYS A 68 8.07 -16.77 -23.70
CA LYS A 68 8.12 -18.09 -24.36
C LYS A 68 7.26 -18.23 -25.63
N ARG A 69 6.46 -17.22 -25.99
CA ARG A 69 5.58 -17.24 -27.19
C ARG A 69 6.11 -16.39 -28.34
N LEU A 70 7.24 -15.70 -28.15
CA LEU A 70 7.83 -14.77 -29.12
C LEU A 70 9.13 -15.30 -29.77
N ASP A 71 9.58 -16.49 -29.39
CA ASP A 71 10.58 -17.30 -30.09
C ASP A 71 9.90 -18.52 -30.72
#